data_AF-A0A6A5GF19-F1
#
_entry.id   AF-A0A6A5GF19-F1
#
_cell.length_a   1.000
_cell.length_b   1.000
_cell.length_c   1.000
_cell.angle_alpha   90.00
_cell.angle_beta   90.00
_cell.angle_gamma   90.00
#
_symmetry.space_group_name_H-M   'P 1'
#
loop_
_entity.id
_entity.type
_entity.pdbx_description
1 polymer ?
#
loop_
_entity_poly.entity_id
_entity_poly.type
_entity_poly.pdbx_seq_one_letter_code
_entity_poly.pdbx_strand_id
1 'polypeptide(L)'
;MLNTTCQYEEPFYILPLNWISSFLSIPVYGIAFIVLLMKCPKHFDEYRKYIVIHIISGLLSDFHIRVIWKVSVFLPWPSLCSNGFAVEYALIMFYIFVILLFFTGATVLNLFLQRMSAITKHVENVNFQKFIYFLRYLFYASSGVAIILVVSIYPEFRNQKETKTIIEQKFGTLPGYMWCDNCFFMQFESRLFSLFFILGYFIIICVVTAALLAAFETLRALNSNSLSLSPKTTAIQ
;
A
#
# COMPACT_ATOMS: atom_id res chain seq x y z
N MET A 1 -5.12 -35.38 -16.19
CA MET A 1 -4.99 -36.03 -14.86
C MET A 1 -5.75 -35.17 -13.87
N LEU A 2 -6.98 -35.58 -13.50
CA LEU A 2 -7.85 -34.86 -12.58
C LEU A 2 -7.82 -35.58 -11.21
N ASN A 3 -6.85 -35.25 -10.35
CA ASN A 3 -6.97 -35.49 -8.91
C ASN A 3 -5.93 -34.65 -8.12
N THR A 4 -5.80 -33.37 -8.45
CA THR A 4 -4.94 -32.46 -7.68
C THR A 4 -5.83 -31.51 -6.92
N THR A 5 -5.82 -31.60 -5.59
CA THR A 5 -6.37 -30.55 -4.74
C THR A 5 -5.74 -29.21 -5.15
N CYS A 6 -6.54 -28.15 -5.32
CA CYS A 6 -6.03 -26.79 -5.57
C CYS A 6 -5.34 -26.17 -4.33
N GLN A 7 -4.89 -27.01 -3.41
CA GLN A 7 -4.11 -26.63 -2.24
C GLN A 7 -2.65 -27.00 -2.53
N TYR A 8 -1.76 -26.12 -2.11
CA TYR A 8 -0.32 -26.33 -2.24
C TYR A 8 0.33 -26.09 -0.88
N GLU A 9 1.46 -26.75 -0.67
CA GLU A 9 2.26 -26.53 0.53
C GLU A 9 2.99 -25.19 0.40
N GLU A 10 2.85 -24.33 1.41
CA GLU A 10 3.42 -22.99 1.37
C GLU A 10 4.96 -23.07 1.27
N PRO A 11 5.59 -22.26 0.42
CA PRO A 11 7.04 -22.21 0.35
C PRO A 11 7.64 -21.91 1.73
N PHE A 12 8.67 -22.68 2.12
CA PHE A 12 9.28 -22.63 3.45
C PHE A 12 9.73 -21.23 3.88
N TYR A 13 10.05 -20.33 2.93
CA TYR A 13 10.49 -18.96 3.22
C TYR A 13 9.35 -17.99 3.55
N ILE A 14 8.09 -18.28 3.18
CA ILE A 14 6.96 -17.37 3.40
C ILE A 14 6.56 -17.31 4.88
N LEU A 15 6.56 -18.46 5.56
CA LEU A 15 6.19 -18.57 6.97
C LEU A 15 7.10 -17.73 7.89
N PRO A 16 8.44 -17.83 7.82
CA PRO A 16 9.36 -17.01 8.62
C PRO A 16 9.22 -15.51 8.31
N LEU A 17 9.06 -15.13 7.04
CA LEU A 17 8.90 -13.73 6.62
C LEU A 17 7.63 -13.12 7.20
N ASN A 18 6.52 -13.85 7.14
CA ASN A 18 5.25 -13.42 7.74
C ASN A 18 5.38 -13.26 9.26
N TRP A 19 6.02 -14.21 9.94
CA TRP A 19 6.26 -14.13 11.38
C TRP A 19 7.10 -12.92 11.79
N ILE A 20 8.23 -12.69 11.12
CA ILE A 20 9.11 -11.55 11.39
C ILE A 20 8.36 -10.23 11.15
N SER A 21 7.64 -10.14 10.03
CA SER A 21 6.87 -8.94 9.69
C SER A 21 5.75 -8.67 10.69
N SER A 22 5.02 -9.70 11.13
CA SER A 22 3.99 -9.58 12.17
C SER A 22 4.58 -9.19 13.51
N PHE A 23 5.71 -9.78 13.90
CA PHE A 23 6.39 -9.47 15.16
C PHE A 23 6.90 -8.02 15.22
N LEU A 24 7.30 -7.45 14.10
CA LEU A 24 7.72 -6.03 14.04
C LEU A 24 6.54 -5.09 13.93
N SER A 25 5.54 -5.41 13.12
CA SER A 25 4.42 -4.51 12.83
C SER A 25 3.44 -4.37 14.01
N ILE A 26 3.07 -5.47 14.66
CA ILE A 26 2.05 -5.47 15.73
C ILE A 26 2.48 -4.58 16.91
N PRO A 27 3.71 -4.69 17.45
CA PRO A 27 4.16 -3.81 18.54
C PRO A 27 4.26 -2.35 18.11
N VAL A 28 4.72 -2.06 16.88
CA VAL A 28 4.82 -0.69 16.38
C VAL A 28 3.44 -0.04 16.28
N TYR A 29 2.45 -0.74 15.71
CA TYR A 29 1.07 -0.26 15.66
C TYR A 29 0.46 -0.13 17.06
N GLY A 30 0.72 -1.09 17.95
CA GLY A 30 0.24 -1.06 19.34
C GLY A 30 0.80 0.12 20.13
N ILE A 31 2.11 0.35 20.07
CA ILE A 31 2.77 1.49 20.72
C ILE A 31 2.25 2.81 20.14
N ALA A 32 2.14 2.92 18.81
CA ALA A 32 1.60 4.12 18.17
C ALA A 32 0.17 4.42 18.65
N PHE A 33 -0.67 3.40 18.75
CA PHE A 33 -2.05 3.53 19.21
C PHE A 33 -2.14 3.94 20.69
N ILE A 34 -1.32 3.34 21.57
CA ILE A 34 -1.26 3.69 23.00
C ILE A 34 -0.79 5.14 23.19
N VAL A 35 0.26 5.55 22.47
CA VAL A 35 0.77 6.94 22.54
C VAL A 35 -0.30 7.94 22.09
N LEU A 36 -1.07 7.62 21.04
CA LEU A 36 -2.19 8.45 20.57
C LEU A 36 -3.33 8.58 21.56
N LEU A 37 -3.66 7.51 22.29
CA LEU A 37 -4.73 7.54 23.29
C LEU A 37 -4.31 8.29 24.56
N MET A 38 -3.05 8.14 24.98
CA MET A 38 -2.61 8.61 26.30
C MET A 38 -1.94 9.99 26.28
N LYS A 39 -1.25 10.38 25.20
CA LYS A 39 -0.41 11.61 25.19
C LYS A 39 -0.91 12.74 24.30
N CYS A 40 -1.94 12.53 23.46
CA CYS A 40 -2.39 13.59 22.55
C CYS A 40 -3.33 14.61 23.23
N PRO A 41 -2.98 15.91 23.24
CA PRO A 41 -3.87 16.97 23.72
C PRO A 41 -5.11 17.09 22.84
N LYS A 42 -6.26 17.46 23.44
CA LYS A 42 -7.55 17.65 22.74
C LYS A 42 -7.51 18.66 21.58
N HIS A 43 -6.48 19.51 21.50
CA HIS A 43 -6.31 20.52 20.45
C HIS A 43 -5.90 19.94 19.08
N PHE A 44 -5.42 18.70 19.03
CA PHE A 44 -4.97 18.03 17.80
C PHE A 44 -5.97 16.97 17.30
N ASP A 45 -7.26 17.14 17.55
CA ASP A 45 -8.28 16.11 17.29
C ASP A 45 -8.37 15.70 15.81
N GLU A 46 -8.18 16.66 14.89
CA GLU A 46 -8.20 16.38 13.45
C GLU A 46 -7.00 15.53 13.02
N TYR A 47 -5.78 15.92 13.42
CA TYR A 47 -4.56 15.16 13.16
C TYR A 47 -4.62 13.75 13.79
N ARG A 48 -5.18 13.63 15.00
CA ARG A 48 -5.41 12.35 15.67
C ARG A 48 -6.32 11.43 14.86
N LYS A 49 -7.41 11.96 14.26
CA LYS A 49 -8.29 11.18 13.38
C LYS A 49 -7.55 10.62 12.18
N TYR A 50 -6.71 11.42 11.51
CA TYR A 50 -5.90 10.94 10.39
C TYR A 50 -4.91 9.84 10.79
N ILE A 51 -4.26 9.97 11.95
CA ILE A 51 -3.35 8.92 12.43
C ILE A 51 -4.12 7.64 12.77
N VAL A 52 -5.26 7.74 13.46
CA VAL A 52 -6.08 6.56 13.79
C VAL A 52 -6.55 5.87 12.50
N ILE A 53 -7.04 6.63 11.52
CA ILE A 53 -7.44 6.09 10.22
C ILE A 53 -6.26 5.41 9.53
N HIS A 54 -5.06 6.00 9.57
CA HIS A 54 -3.86 5.42 8.97
C HIS A 54 -3.41 4.12 9.66
N ILE A 55 -3.46 4.06 11.00
CA ILE A 55 -3.12 2.85 11.75
C ILE A 55 -4.12 1.74 11.43
N ILE A 56 -5.42 2.05 11.44
CA ILE A 56 -6.47 1.07 11.13
C ILE A 56 -6.35 0.59 9.68
N SER A 57 -6.10 1.49 8.72
CA SER A 57 -5.93 1.12 7.32
C SER A 57 -4.71 0.24 7.09
N GLY A 58 -3.59 0.58 7.73
CA GLY A 58 -2.37 -0.24 7.71
C GLY A 58 -2.60 -1.64 8.28
N LEU A 59 -3.22 -1.73 9.47
CA LEU A 59 -3.57 -3.01 10.08
C LEU A 59 -4.54 -3.83 9.23
N LEU A 60 -5.52 -3.19 8.60
CA LEU A 60 -6.47 -3.85 7.71
C LEU A 60 -5.78 -4.41 6.46
N SER A 61 -4.92 -3.61 5.83
CA SER A 61 -4.10 -4.04 4.68
C SER A 61 -3.24 -5.25 5.04
N ASP A 62 -2.62 -5.19 6.22
CA ASP A 62 -1.76 -6.23 6.73
C ASP A 62 -2.50 -7.53 7.04
N PHE A 63 -3.64 -7.42 7.72
CA PHE A 63 -4.54 -8.53 8.00
C PHE A 63 -5.06 -9.16 6.70
N HIS A 64 -5.40 -8.33 5.70
CA HIS A 64 -5.87 -8.81 4.40
C HIS A 64 -4.81 -9.66 3.70
N ILE A 65 -3.57 -9.17 3.58
CA ILE A 65 -2.49 -9.91 2.88
C ILE A 65 -2.17 -11.22 3.61
N ARG A 66 -2.05 -11.18 4.94
CA ARG A 66 -1.57 -12.32 5.73
C ARG A 66 -2.62 -13.35 6.08
N VAL A 67 -3.85 -12.93 6.38
CA VAL A 67 -4.88 -13.82 6.92
C VAL A 67 -5.91 -14.15 5.85
N ILE A 68 -6.42 -13.14 5.16
CA ILE A 68 -7.50 -13.31 4.17
C ILE A 68 -6.94 -13.88 2.87
N TRP A 69 -5.92 -13.23 2.31
CA TRP A 69 -5.40 -13.55 0.99
C TRP A 69 -4.32 -14.64 1.03
N LYS A 70 -3.46 -14.67 2.07
CA LYS A 70 -2.32 -15.59 2.19
C LYS A 70 -1.59 -15.75 0.86
N VAL A 71 -1.15 -14.63 0.31
CA VAL A 71 -0.54 -14.60 -1.02
C VAL A 71 0.81 -15.29 -1.00
N SER A 72 1.07 -16.11 -2.02
CA SER A 72 2.37 -16.73 -2.28
C SER A 72 2.84 -16.39 -3.69
N VAL A 73 4.12 -16.08 -3.82
CA VAL A 73 4.77 -15.81 -5.11
C VAL A 73 5.67 -16.99 -5.45
N PHE A 74 5.44 -17.64 -6.59
CA PHE A 74 6.19 -18.83 -6.98
C PHE A 74 7.23 -18.56 -8.06
N LEU A 75 8.45 -18.20 -7.67
CA LEU A 75 9.56 -18.07 -8.61
C LEU A 75 9.93 -19.44 -9.23
N PRO A 76 10.32 -19.51 -10.52
CA PRO A 76 10.58 -18.40 -11.45
C PRO A 76 9.35 -17.83 -12.14
N TRP A 77 8.16 -18.39 -11.90
CA TRP A 77 6.94 -17.94 -12.55
C TRP A 77 6.41 -16.65 -11.90
N PRO A 78 6.02 -15.62 -12.67
CA PRO A 78 5.41 -14.42 -12.12
C PRO A 78 3.94 -14.71 -11.76
N SER A 79 3.70 -15.67 -10.86
CA SER A 79 2.37 -16.11 -10.42
C SER A 79 2.10 -15.69 -8.99
N LEU A 80 0.87 -15.24 -8.75
CA LEU A 80 0.32 -14.94 -7.45
C LEU A 80 -0.74 -15.99 -7.13
N CYS A 81 -0.51 -16.71 -6.04
CA CYS A 81 -1.38 -17.77 -5.58
C CYS A 81 -1.96 -17.43 -4.21
N SER A 82 -3.20 -17.81 -3.94
CA SER A 82 -3.86 -17.65 -2.66
C SER A 82 -4.07 -19.01 -1.98
N ASN A 83 -3.71 -19.08 -0.70
CA ASN A 83 -4.00 -20.22 0.18
C ASN A 83 -4.90 -19.82 1.38
N GLY A 84 -5.62 -18.71 1.22
CA GLY A 84 -6.38 -18.04 2.28
C GLY A 84 -7.81 -18.57 2.46
N PHE A 85 -8.66 -17.77 3.11
CA PHE A 85 -10.06 -18.15 3.38
C PHE A 85 -10.91 -18.20 2.10
N ALA A 86 -10.52 -17.46 1.06
CA ALA A 86 -11.25 -17.34 -0.20
C ALA A 86 -10.34 -17.67 -1.40
N VAL A 87 -9.73 -18.86 -1.38
CA VAL A 87 -8.75 -19.30 -2.38
C VAL A 87 -9.24 -19.16 -3.82
N GLU A 88 -10.50 -19.47 -4.09
CA GLU A 88 -11.09 -19.41 -5.45
C GLU A 88 -11.22 -17.98 -5.99
N TYR A 89 -11.10 -16.96 -5.12
CA TYR A 89 -11.26 -15.56 -5.45
C TYR A 89 -9.94 -14.78 -5.37
N ALA A 90 -8.80 -15.43 -5.67
CA ALA A 90 -7.47 -14.83 -5.61
C ALA A 90 -7.37 -13.50 -6.37
N LEU A 91 -8.05 -13.40 -7.51
CA LEU A 91 -8.14 -12.17 -8.31
C LEU A 91 -8.85 -11.03 -7.57
N ILE A 92 -9.99 -11.32 -6.94
CA ILE A 92 -10.75 -10.32 -6.18
C ILE A 92 -9.93 -9.86 -4.97
N MET A 93 -9.21 -10.77 -4.33
CA MET A 93 -8.33 -10.46 -3.21
C MET A 93 -7.17 -9.53 -3.61
N PHE A 94 -6.63 -9.69 -4.82
CA PHE A 94 -5.66 -8.76 -5.39
C PHE A 94 -6.26 -7.34 -5.58
N TYR A 95 -7.49 -7.23 -6.08
CA TYR A 95 -8.13 -5.92 -6.23
C TYR A 95 -8.40 -5.23 -4.90
N ILE A 96 -8.89 -5.97 -3.91
CA ILE A 96 -9.07 -5.45 -2.55
C ILE A 96 -7.74 -4.93 -2.02
N PHE A 97 -6.66 -5.68 -2.21
CA PHE A 97 -5.32 -5.26 -1.82
C PHE A 97 -4.89 -3.94 -2.50
N VAL A 98 -5.10 -3.81 -3.82
CA VAL A 98 -4.79 -2.57 -4.55
C VAL A 98 -5.58 -1.37 -4.00
N ILE A 99 -6.86 -1.54 -3.68
CA ILE A 99 -7.68 -0.47 -3.09
C ILE A 99 -7.15 -0.08 -1.70
N LEU A 100 -6.81 -1.06 -0.86
CA LEU A 100 -6.23 -0.83 0.46
C LEU A 100 -4.88 -0.09 0.38
N LEU A 101 -4.06 -0.38 -0.64
CA LEU A 101 -2.82 0.36 -0.91
C LEU A 101 -3.09 1.83 -1.25
N PHE A 102 -4.04 2.13 -2.15
CA PHE A 102 -4.39 3.51 -2.46
C PHE A 102 -4.92 4.27 -1.25
N PHE A 103 -5.77 3.62 -0.46
CA PHE A 103 -6.30 4.21 0.78
C PHE A 103 -5.18 4.50 1.78
N THR A 104 -4.25 3.56 1.97
CA THR A 104 -3.08 3.73 2.84
C THR A 104 -2.20 4.88 2.34
N GLY A 105 -1.88 4.94 1.04
CA GLY A 105 -1.12 6.04 0.44
C GLY A 105 -1.77 7.40 0.64
N ALA A 106 -3.10 7.49 0.45
CA ALA A 106 -3.85 8.72 0.68
C ALA A 106 -3.79 9.18 2.16
N THR A 107 -3.91 8.24 3.11
CA THR A 107 -3.82 8.55 4.54
C THR A 107 -2.43 9.08 4.95
N VAL A 108 -1.35 8.46 4.45
CA VAL A 108 0.04 8.93 4.68
C VAL A 108 0.21 10.35 4.14
N LEU A 109 -0.18 10.57 2.89
CA LEU A 109 -0.03 11.87 2.24
C LEU A 109 -0.76 12.98 2.99
N ASN A 110 -2.02 12.74 3.38
CA ASN A 110 -2.81 13.72 4.12
C ASN A 110 -2.24 13.99 5.51
N LEU A 111 -1.72 12.97 6.21
CA LEU A 111 -1.08 13.12 7.52
C LEU A 111 0.14 14.06 7.45
N PHE A 112 1.03 13.85 6.48
CA PHE A 112 2.21 14.71 6.31
C PHE A 112 1.85 16.12 5.88
N LEU A 113 0.86 16.28 4.99
CA LEU A 113 0.38 17.59 4.57
C LEU A 113 -0.26 18.38 5.71
N GLN A 114 -1.06 17.74 6.55
CA GLN A 114 -1.65 18.40 7.71
C GLN A 114 -0.57 18.84 8.70
N ARG A 115 0.43 17.99 8.95
CA ARG A 115 1.55 18.33 9.84
C ARG A 115 2.32 19.54 9.32
N MET A 116 2.64 19.56 8.03
CA MET A 116 3.29 20.69 7.38
C MET A 116 2.42 21.95 7.51
N SER A 117 1.15 21.88 7.11
CA SER A 117 0.24 23.03 7.12
C SER A 117 0.01 23.61 8.52
N ALA A 118 0.06 22.80 9.58
CA ALA A 118 -0.06 23.27 10.95
C ALA A 118 1.14 24.11 11.40
N ILE A 119 2.35 23.79 10.92
CA ILE A 119 3.61 24.40 11.34
C ILE A 119 3.94 25.61 10.46
N THR A 120 3.66 25.54 9.17
CA THR A 120 4.00 26.58 8.20
C THR A 120 3.00 27.74 8.14
N LYS A 121 1.98 27.79 9.00
CA LYS A 121 1.04 28.94 9.11
C LYS A 121 1.75 30.29 9.32
N HIS A 122 2.99 30.26 9.83
CA HIS A 122 3.77 31.44 10.17
C HIS A 122 5.05 31.61 9.33
N VAL A 123 5.32 30.70 8.37
CA VAL A 123 6.53 30.72 7.53
C VAL A 123 6.13 30.53 6.07
N GLU A 124 6.13 31.62 5.30
CA GLU A 124 5.68 31.62 3.90
C GLU A 124 6.81 31.21 2.94
N ASN A 125 6.96 29.90 2.70
CA ASN A 125 7.61 29.40 1.48
C ASN A 125 6.54 28.94 0.48
N VAL A 126 5.87 29.91 -0.13
CA VAL A 126 4.66 29.69 -0.96
C VAL A 126 4.93 28.78 -2.17
N ASN A 127 6.10 28.89 -2.80
CA ASN A 127 6.43 28.10 -3.99
C ASN A 127 6.66 26.62 -3.68
N PHE A 128 7.34 26.32 -2.57
CA PHE A 128 7.59 24.94 -2.18
C PHE A 128 6.31 24.23 -1.74
N GLN A 129 5.45 24.93 -1.00
CA GLN A 129 4.14 24.40 -0.61
C GLN A 129 3.25 24.12 -1.84
N LYS A 130 3.23 25.03 -2.84
CA LYS A 130 2.53 24.81 -4.11
C LYS A 130 2.99 23.54 -4.82
N PHE A 131 4.30 23.26 -4.83
CA PHE A 131 4.83 22.04 -5.43
C PHE A 131 4.36 20.77 -4.71
N ILE A 132 4.32 20.76 -3.38
CA ILE A 132 3.80 19.61 -2.62
C ILE A 132 2.30 19.42 -2.88
N TYR A 133 1.52 20.50 -2.93
CA TYR A 133 0.10 20.40 -3.29
C TYR A 133 -0.10 19.92 -4.73
N PHE A 134 0.78 20.32 -5.67
CA PHE A 134 0.77 19.77 -7.02
C PHE A 134 0.99 18.25 -7.03
N LEU A 135 2.00 17.75 -6.30
CA LEU A 135 2.24 16.31 -6.16
C LEU A 135 1.03 15.58 -5.53
N ARG A 136 0.31 16.23 -4.61
CA ARG A 136 -0.94 15.70 -4.06
C ARG A 136 -2.00 15.53 -5.15
N TYR A 137 -2.24 16.54 -5.97
CA TYR A 137 -3.22 16.43 -7.05
C TYR A 137 -2.80 15.37 -8.07
N LEU A 138 -1.52 15.30 -8.40
CA LEU A 138 -0.96 14.29 -9.29
C LEU A 138 -1.19 12.88 -8.75
N PHE A 139 -1.00 12.64 -7.44
CA PHE A 139 -1.31 11.39 -6.78
C PHE A 139 -2.79 10.99 -6.92
N TYR A 140 -3.73 11.90 -6.63
CA TYR A 140 -5.16 11.58 -6.72
C TYR A 140 -5.60 11.34 -8.17
N ALA A 141 -5.11 12.14 -9.11
CA ALA A 141 -5.40 11.96 -10.54
C ALA A 141 -4.88 10.61 -11.07
N SER A 142 -3.61 10.29 -10.78
CA SER A 142 -3.01 9.01 -11.17
C SER A 142 -3.66 7.81 -10.49
N SER A 143 -4.08 7.93 -9.22
CA SER A 143 -4.83 6.87 -8.52
C SER A 143 -6.17 6.59 -9.20
N GLY A 144 -6.90 7.62 -9.64
CA GLY A 144 -8.14 7.45 -10.39
C GLY A 144 -7.93 6.69 -11.70
N VAL A 145 -6.89 7.04 -12.46
CA VAL A 145 -6.51 6.33 -13.70
C VAL A 145 -6.12 4.89 -13.39
N ALA A 146 -5.36 4.64 -12.33
CA ALA A 146 -4.92 3.31 -11.95
C ALA A 146 -6.10 2.39 -11.56
N ILE A 147 -7.13 2.91 -10.89
CA ILE A 147 -8.35 2.16 -10.57
C ILE A 147 -9.08 1.75 -11.86
N ILE A 148 -9.20 2.65 -12.84
CA ILE A 148 -9.82 2.35 -14.14
C ILE A 148 -9.03 1.26 -14.89
N LEU A 149 -7.70 1.33 -14.86
CA LEU A 149 -6.85 0.31 -15.46
C LEU A 149 -7.01 -1.04 -14.76
N VAL A 150 -7.06 -1.06 -13.42
CA VAL A 150 -7.22 -2.31 -12.66
C VAL A 150 -8.53 -3.03 -13.01
N VAL A 151 -9.63 -2.27 -13.15
CA VAL A 151 -10.92 -2.82 -13.58
C VAL A 151 -10.84 -3.32 -15.02
N SER A 152 -10.18 -2.58 -15.91
CA SER A 152 -9.99 -2.97 -17.31
C SER A 152 -9.15 -4.25 -17.49
N ILE A 153 -8.27 -4.57 -16.54
CA ILE A 153 -7.42 -5.78 -16.57
C ILE A 153 -8.20 -7.05 -16.16
N TYR A 154 -9.36 -6.91 -15.50
CA TYR A 154 -10.17 -8.03 -15.01
C TYR A 154 -10.41 -9.16 -16.03
N PRO A 155 -10.87 -8.90 -17.27
CA PRO A 155 -11.09 -9.96 -18.25
C PRO A 155 -9.79 -10.71 -18.62
N GLU A 156 -8.66 -10.00 -18.73
CA GLU A 156 -7.36 -10.62 -19.06
C GLU A 156 -6.87 -11.54 -17.94
N PHE A 157 -7.10 -11.16 -16.69
CA PHE A 157 -6.72 -11.97 -15.55
C PHE A 157 -7.69 -13.10 -15.21
N ARG A 158 -8.96 -13.00 -15.62
CA ARG A 158 -9.92 -14.10 -15.49
C ARG A 158 -9.67 -15.20 -16.54
N ASN A 159 -9.32 -14.82 -17.76
CA ASN A 159 -9.19 -15.76 -18.88
C ASN A 159 -7.73 -16.08 -19.21
N GLN A 160 -7.02 -16.77 -18.32
CA GLN A 160 -5.57 -17.02 -18.46
C GLN A 160 -5.18 -18.35 -19.13
N LYS A 161 -6.11 -19.08 -19.74
CA LYS A 161 -5.81 -20.42 -20.29
C LYS A 161 -4.68 -20.41 -21.32
N GLU A 162 -4.72 -19.45 -22.24
CA GLU A 162 -3.69 -19.29 -23.27
C GLU A 162 -2.33 -18.92 -22.66
N THR A 163 -2.32 -17.95 -21.75
CA THR A 163 -1.12 -17.53 -21.02
C THR A 163 -0.47 -18.69 -20.25
N LYS A 164 -1.27 -19.47 -19.51
CA LYS A 164 -0.78 -20.64 -18.75
C LYS A 164 -0.15 -21.67 -19.68
N THR A 165 -0.73 -21.89 -20.86
CA THR A 165 -0.19 -22.80 -21.89
C THR A 165 1.16 -22.30 -22.44
N ILE A 166 1.28 -21.00 -22.75
CA ILE A 166 2.55 -20.41 -23.21
C ILE A 166 3.64 -20.53 -22.15
N ILE A 167 3.29 -20.29 -20.88
CA ILE A 167 4.23 -20.39 -19.77
C ILE A 167 4.68 -21.85 -19.56
N GLU A 168 3.77 -22.81 -19.67
CA GLU A 168 4.10 -24.24 -19.61
C GLU A 168 5.06 -24.64 -20.76
N GLN A 169 4.86 -24.10 -21.95
CA GLN A 169 5.79 -24.32 -23.07
C GLN A 169 7.17 -23.69 -22.84
N LYS A 170 7.24 -22.51 -22.22
CA LYS A 170 8.50 -21.78 -21.98
C LYS A 170 9.31 -22.36 -20.80
N PHE A 171 8.65 -22.74 -19.72
CA PHE A 171 9.30 -23.09 -18.44
C PHE A 171 9.13 -24.56 -18.04
N GLY A 172 8.43 -25.36 -18.83
CA GLY A 172 8.13 -26.77 -18.56
C GLY A 172 6.79 -26.97 -17.84
N THR A 173 6.46 -28.23 -17.57
CA THR A 173 5.17 -28.67 -17.03
C THR A 173 4.79 -27.93 -15.76
N LEU A 174 3.63 -27.25 -15.79
CA LEU A 174 3.15 -26.50 -14.64
C LEU A 174 2.53 -27.46 -13.60
N PRO A 175 2.74 -27.21 -12.29
CA PRO A 175 2.04 -27.95 -11.25
C PRO A 175 0.51 -27.83 -11.40
N GLY A 176 -0.22 -28.92 -11.13
CA GLY A 176 -1.69 -28.97 -11.29
C GLY A 176 -2.44 -27.89 -10.52
N TYR A 177 -1.94 -27.48 -9.33
CA TYR A 177 -2.57 -26.42 -8.54
C TYR A 177 -2.49 -25.03 -9.21
N MET A 178 -1.49 -24.77 -10.07
CA MET A 178 -1.35 -23.48 -10.77
C MET A 178 -2.40 -23.31 -11.89
N TRP A 179 -3.05 -24.40 -12.30
CA TRP A 179 -4.14 -24.37 -13.27
C TRP A 179 -5.47 -23.94 -12.66
N CYS A 180 -5.61 -24.01 -11.34
CA CYS A 180 -6.81 -23.58 -10.62
C CYS A 180 -6.94 -22.03 -10.56
N ASP A 181 -8.11 -21.55 -10.15
CA ASP A 181 -8.45 -20.12 -10.02
C ASP A 181 -7.82 -19.43 -8.80
N ASN A 182 -7.22 -20.23 -7.91
CA ASN A 182 -6.43 -19.76 -6.78
C ASN A 182 -5.13 -19.07 -7.20
N CYS A 183 -4.66 -19.31 -8.43
CA CYS A 183 -3.41 -18.83 -8.97
C CYS A 183 -3.65 -18.07 -10.28
N PHE A 184 -3.14 -16.85 -10.34
CA PHE A 184 -3.11 -16.06 -11.57
C PHE A 184 -1.70 -15.56 -11.86
N PHE A 185 -1.36 -15.48 -13.14
CA PHE A 185 -0.07 -15.02 -13.64
C PHE A 185 -0.12 -13.54 -13.97
N MET A 186 0.93 -12.82 -13.58
CA MET A 186 1.15 -11.42 -13.92
C MET A 186 1.64 -11.35 -15.37
N GLN A 187 0.81 -10.76 -16.24
CA GLN A 187 1.05 -10.69 -17.68
C GLN A 187 1.79 -9.41 -18.06
N PHE A 188 3.10 -9.35 -17.81
CA PHE A 188 3.92 -8.16 -18.15
C PHE A 188 4.00 -7.86 -19.66
N GLU A 189 3.70 -8.85 -20.51
CA GLU A 189 3.59 -8.67 -21.96
C GLU A 189 2.30 -7.91 -22.36
N SER A 190 1.27 -7.90 -21.50
CA SER A 190 0.04 -7.12 -21.75
C SER A 190 0.31 -5.62 -21.57
N ARG A 191 -0.12 -4.83 -22.56
CA ARG A 191 -0.01 -3.36 -22.52
C ARG A 191 -0.78 -2.78 -21.34
N LEU A 192 -1.98 -3.30 -21.03
CA LEU A 192 -2.82 -2.78 -19.96
C LEU A 192 -2.18 -3.04 -18.59
N PHE A 193 -1.76 -4.28 -18.34
CA PHE A 193 -1.10 -4.63 -17.09
C PHE A 193 0.24 -3.92 -16.91
N SER A 194 1.05 -3.82 -17.97
CA SER A 194 2.31 -3.08 -17.94
C SER A 194 2.11 -1.59 -17.62
N LEU A 195 1.12 -0.94 -18.26
CA LEU A 195 0.76 0.44 -17.95
C LEU A 195 0.30 0.62 -16.50
N PHE A 196 -0.57 -0.28 -16.00
CA PHE A 196 -0.99 -0.27 -14.61
C PHE A 196 0.20 -0.41 -13.65
N PHE A 197 1.12 -1.33 -13.93
CA PHE A 197 2.30 -1.58 -13.10
C PHE A 197 3.22 -0.35 -13.07
N ILE A 198 3.55 0.22 -14.22
CA ILE A 198 4.36 1.46 -14.33
C ILE A 198 3.69 2.62 -13.59
N LEU A 199 2.38 2.80 -13.77
CA LEU A 199 1.61 3.83 -13.09
C LEU A 199 1.60 3.63 -11.57
N GLY A 200 1.52 2.38 -11.10
CA GLY A 200 1.64 2.04 -9.69
C GLY A 200 2.96 2.50 -9.07
N TYR A 201 4.09 2.24 -9.75
CA TYR A 201 5.40 2.75 -9.30
C TYR A 201 5.47 4.27 -9.29
N PHE A 202 4.93 4.91 -10.33
CA PHE A 202 4.86 6.36 -10.40
C PHE A 202 4.07 6.95 -9.22
N ILE A 203 2.93 6.34 -8.87
CA ILE A 203 2.11 6.74 -7.72
C ILE A 203 2.90 6.62 -6.41
N ILE A 204 3.61 5.50 -6.20
CA ILE A 204 4.43 5.29 -5.01
C ILE A 204 5.50 6.38 -4.92
N ILE A 205 6.22 6.65 -6.01
CA ILE A 205 7.25 7.69 -6.06
C ILE A 205 6.65 9.07 -5.74
N CYS A 206 5.47 9.39 -6.29
CA CYS A 206 4.78 10.65 -6.01
C CYS A 206 4.44 10.80 -4.52
N VAL A 207 3.86 9.76 -3.89
CA VAL A 207 3.51 9.78 -2.46
C VAL A 207 4.74 9.93 -1.59
N VAL A 208 5.77 9.11 -1.85
CA VAL A 208 7.01 9.14 -1.07
C VAL A 208 7.70 10.50 -1.18
N THR A 209 7.80 11.03 -2.40
CA THR A 209 8.41 12.35 -2.64
C THR A 209 7.61 13.44 -1.94
N ALA A 210 6.28 13.46 -2.08
CA ALA A 210 5.43 14.45 -1.43
C ALA A 210 5.53 14.38 0.11
N ALA A 211 5.51 13.17 0.68
CA ALA A 211 5.64 12.95 2.12
C ALA A 211 7.01 13.40 2.64
N LEU A 212 8.10 13.07 1.94
CA LEU A 212 9.46 13.48 2.31
C LEU A 212 9.64 15.00 2.25
N LEU A 213 9.14 15.66 1.20
CA LEU A 213 9.21 17.11 1.08
C LEU A 213 8.38 17.81 2.17
N ALA A 214 7.18 17.30 2.47
CA ALA A 214 6.36 17.81 3.55
C ALA A 214 7.01 17.61 4.93
N ALA A 215 7.67 16.48 5.15
CA ALA A 215 8.45 16.21 6.36
C ALA A 215 9.68 17.14 6.47
N PHE A 216 10.37 17.37 5.35
CA PHE A 216 11.52 18.27 5.30
C PHE A 216 11.12 19.71 5.66
N GLU A 217 10.05 20.26 5.08
CA GLU A 217 9.60 21.60 5.43
C GLU A 217 9.09 21.69 6.86
N THR A 218 8.45 20.63 7.35
CA THR A 218 8.09 20.53 8.77
C THR A 218 9.32 20.68 9.66
N LEU A 219 10.40 19.94 9.38
CA LEU A 219 11.64 19.99 10.15
C LEU A 219 12.35 21.33 10.01
N ARG A 220 12.42 21.87 8.79
CA ARG A 220 13.01 23.17 8.50
C ARG A 220 12.29 24.29 9.25
N ALA A 221 10.97 24.30 9.24
CA ALA A 221 10.18 25.28 9.95
C ALA A 221 10.41 25.17 11.47
N LEU A 222 10.40 23.95 12.03
CA LEU A 222 10.69 23.70 13.45
C LEU A 222 12.07 24.18 13.88
N ASN A 223 13.09 24.00 13.04
CA ASN A 223 14.47 24.42 13.33
C ASN A 223 14.76 25.90 13.04
N SER A 224 13.83 26.62 12.41
CA SER A 224 14.02 28.05 12.16
C SER A 224 13.85 28.82 13.47
N ASN A 225 14.89 29.58 13.87
CA ASN A 225 14.91 30.44 15.07
C ASN A 225 13.76 31.49 15.12
N SER A 226 12.96 31.61 14.05
CA SER A 226 11.82 32.51 13.93
C SER A 226 10.51 31.92 14.48
N LEU A 227 10.48 30.66 14.92
CA LEU A 227 9.33 30.18 15.68
C LEU A 227 9.38 30.78 17.08
N SER A 228 8.77 31.96 17.22
CA SER A 228 7.91 32.15 18.38
C SER A 228 6.88 31.01 18.30
N LEU A 229 7.23 29.85 18.88
CA LEU A 229 6.27 28.81 19.22
C LEU A 229 5.08 29.56 19.80
N SER A 230 3.88 29.33 19.26
CA SER A 230 2.67 29.82 19.94
C SER A 230 2.85 29.50 21.42
N PRO A 231 2.55 30.40 22.37
CA PRO A 231 2.80 30.16 23.80
C PRO A 231 2.23 28.82 24.31
N LYS A 232 1.31 28.23 23.54
CA LYS A 232 0.73 26.89 23.74
C LYS A 232 1.67 25.72 23.43
N THR A 233 2.59 25.83 22.47
CA THR A 233 3.52 24.77 22.09
C THR A 233 4.75 24.75 22.99
N THR A 234 5.16 25.90 23.52
CA THR A 234 6.22 26.05 24.52
C THR A 234 5.83 25.46 25.88
N ALA A 235 4.55 25.41 26.21
CA ALA A 235 4.05 24.88 27.49
C ALA A 235 3.98 23.33 27.56
N ILE A 236 4.24 22.63 26.44
CA ILE A 236 4.09 21.17 26.32
C ILE A 236 5.46 20.46 26.24
N GLN A 237 6.55 21.22 26.09
CA GLN A 237 7.92 20.72 26.05
C GLN A 237 8.55 20.74 27.45
#